data_AF-A0A562L4P8-F1
#
_entry.id   AF-A0A562L4P8-F1
#
_cell.length_a   1.000
_cell.length_b   1.000
_cell.length_c   1.000
_cell.angle_alpha   90.00
_cell.angle_beta   90.00
_cell.angle_gamma   90.00
#
_symmetry.space_group_name_H-M   'P 1'
#
loop_
_entity.id
_entity.type
_entity.pdbx_description
1 polymer ?
#
loop_
_entity_poly.entity_id
_entity_poly.type
_entity_poly.pdbx_seq_one_letter_code
_entity_poly.pdbx_strand_id
1 'polypeptide(L)'
;MRNLATIDTALDEMLVNLAAIVLRLSKPELNRTPEARRALAQSVHQYAVCAKRSSDPRVHELKAQLDETIKPSLRIVSINGVKVS
;
A
#
# COMPACT_ATOMS: atom_id res chain seq x y z
N MET A 1 -19.17 -26.14 -4.19
CA MET A 1 -18.58 -25.36 -3.08
C MET A 1 -17.04 -25.40 -3.05
N ARG A 2 -16.36 -26.55 -3.26
CA ARG A 2 -14.87 -26.60 -3.28
C ARG A 2 -14.21 -25.66 -4.30
N ASN A 3 -14.79 -25.53 -5.50
CA ASN A 3 -14.22 -24.68 -6.54
C ASN A 3 -14.19 -23.19 -6.17
N LEU A 4 -15.15 -22.72 -5.36
CA LEU A 4 -15.18 -21.33 -4.90
C LEU A 4 -14.06 -21.06 -3.89
N ALA A 5 -13.85 -21.97 -2.94
CA ALA A 5 -12.74 -21.88 -1.98
C ALA A 5 -11.36 -21.91 -2.67
N THR A 6 -11.21 -22.69 -3.75
CA THR A 6 -9.98 -22.69 -4.57
C THR A 6 -9.77 -21.34 -5.27
N ILE A 7 -10.84 -20.73 -5.78
CA ILE A 7 -10.77 -19.40 -6.41
C ILE A 7 -10.40 -18.34 -5.37
N ASP A 8 -11.03 -18.35 -4.19
CA ASP A 8 -10.72 -17.39 -3.12
C ASP A 8 -9.26 -17.49 -2.70
N THR A 9 -8.74 -18.71 -2.53
CA THR A 9 -7.31 -18.94 -2.22
C THR A 9 -6.40 -18.41 -3.33
N ALA A 10 -6.75 -18.65 -4.60
CA ALA A 10 -5.95 -18.14 -5.72
C ALA A 10 -5.95 -16.61 -5.79
N LEU A 11 -7.09 -15.96 -5.49
CA LEU A 11 -7.19 -14.51 -5.40
C LEU A 11 -6.36 -13.95 -4.26
N ASP A 12 -6.38 -14.60 -3.09
CA ASP A 12 -5.54 -14.20 -1.95
C ASP A 12 -4.04 -14.28 -2.28
N GLU A 13 -3.60 -15.36 -2.95
CA GLU A 13 -2.23 -15.49 -3.44
C GLU A 13 -1.87 -14.41 -4.47
N MET A 14 -2.79 -14.06 -5.38
CA MET A 14 -2.58 -12.95 -6.31
C MET A 14 -2.44 -11.61 -5.59
N LEU A 15 -3.21 -11.38 -4.53
CA LEU A 15 -3.09 -10.18 -3.69
C LEU A 15 -1.75 -10.12 -2.97
N VAL A 16 -1.28 -11.24 -2.41
CA VAL A 16 0.05 -11.30 -1.78
C VAL A 16 1.14 -10.91 -2.77
N ASN A 17 1.12 -11.49 -3.99
CA ASN A 17 2.10 -11.19 -5.02
C ASN A 17 2.03 -9.74 -5.50
N LEU A 18 0.82 -9.20 -5.70
CA LEU A 18 0.63 -7.81 -6.08
C LEU A 18 1.21 -6.86 -5.03
N ALA A 19 0.96 -7.12 -3.74
CA ALA A 19 1.49 -6.28 -2.67
C ALA A 19 3.02 -6.27 -2.65
N ALA A 20 3.66 -7.42 -2.85
CA ALA A 20 5.12 -7.51 -2.95
C ALA A 20 5.69 -6.67 -4.10
N ILE A 21 5.00 -6.62 -5.25
CA ILE A 21 5.36 -5.76 -6.37
C ILE A 21 5.22 -4.28 -5.98
N VAL A 22 4.10 -3.89 -5.38
CA VAL A 22 3.87 -2.49 -4.98
C VAL A 22 4.87 -2.04 -3.91
N LEU A 23 5.22 -2.89 -2.95
CA LEU A 23 6.28 -2.64 -1.96
C LEU A 23 7.65 -2.45 -2.62
N ARG A 24 7.95 -3.19 -3.69
CA ARG A 24 9.19 -2.99 -4.44
C ARG A 24 9.19 -1.63 -5.15
N LEU A 25 8.05 -1.19 -5.67
CA LEU A 25 7.88 0.12 -6.31
C LEU A 25 7.87 1.30 -5.32
N SER A 26 7.59 1.05 -4.03
CA SER A 26 7.60 2.08 -3.00
C SER A 26 9.01 2.53 -2.58
N LYS A 27 10.04 1.86 -3.09
CA LYS A 27 11.44 2.21 -2.84
C LYS A 27 11.73 3.65 -3.30
N PRO A 28 12.41 4.48 -2.48
CA PRO A 28 12.71 5.86 -2.81
C PRO A 28 13.47 6.05 -4.12
N GLU A 29 14.17 5.03 -4.61
CA GLU A 29 14.88 5.06 -5.90
C GLU A 29 13.91 5.07 -7.09
N LEU A 30 12.69 4.55 -6.91
CA LEU A 30 11.69 4.33 -7.97
C LEU A 30 10.48 5.29 -7.89
N ASN A 31 10.30 6.03 -6.79
CA ASN A 31 9.15 6.91 -6.59
C ASN A 31 9.49 8.40 -6.35
N ARG A 32 10.67 8.85 -6.79
CA ARG A 32 11.18 10.22 -6.52
C ARG A 32 10.32 11.34 -7.12
N THR A 33 9.64 11.06 -8.22
CA THR A 33 8.83 12.06 -8.90
C THR A 33 7.46 12.21 -8.23
N PRO A 34 6.89 13.43 -8.19
CA PRO A 34 5.54 13.64 -7.67
C PRO A 34 4.49 12.76 -8.37
N GLU A 35 4.66 12.49 -9.65
CA GLU A 35 3.79 11.64 -10.47
C GLU A 35 3.89 10.18 -10.05
N ALA A 36 5.11 9.65 -9.90
CA ALA A 36 5.32 8.26 -9.45
C ALA A 36 4.80 8.06 -8.02
N ARG A 37 4.98 9.06 -7.14
CA ARG A 37 4.42 9.03 -5.79
C ARG A 37 2.89 9.02 -5.78
N ARG A 38 2.25 9.81 -6.64
CA ARG A 38 0.80 9.79 -6.82
C ARG A 38 0.29 8.44 -7.35
N ALA A 39 0.96 7.88 -8.35
CA ALA A 39 0.63 6.56 -8.89
C ALA A 39 0.76 5.46 -7.83
N LEU A 40 1.84 5.47 -7.04
CA LEU A 40 2.02 4.55 -5.93
C LEU A 40 0.89 4.66 -4.90
N ALA A 41 0.51 5.87 -4.51
CA ALA A 41 -0.60 6.09 -3.57
C ALA A 41 -1.93 5.52 -4.10
N GLN A 42 -2.19 5.66 -5.41
CA GLN A 42 -3.37 5.06 -6.05
C GLN A 42 -3.30 3.53 -6.03
N SER A 43 -2.14 2.94 -6.34
CA SER A 43 -1.97 1.48 -6.28
C SER A 43 -2.18 0.92 -4.86
N VAL A 44 -1.65 1.60 -3.84
CA VAL A 44 -1.87 1.22 -2.43
C VAL A 44 -3.35 1.32 -2.05
N HIS A 45 -4.03 2.40 -2.47
CA HIS A 45 -5.46 2.56 -2.20
C HIS A 45 -6.30 1.45 -2.85
N GLN A 46 -6.04 1.13 -4.11
CA GLN A 46 -6.72 0.04 -4.83
C GLN A 46 -6.47 -1.32 -4.15
N TYR A 47 -5.22 -1.59 -3.75
CA TYR A 47 -4.89 -2.79 -3.00
C TYR A 47 -5.69 -2.87 -1.70
N ALA A 48 -5.76 -1.80 -0.92
CA ALA A 48 -6.50 -1.76 0.34
C ALA A 48 -8.00 -2.06 0.17
N VAL A 49 -8.61 -1.61 -0.93
CA VAL A 49 -10.01 -1.93 -1.26
C VAL A 49 -10.20 -3.43 -1.48
N CYS A 50 -9.29 -4.08 -2.21
CA CYS A 50 -9.33 -5.53 -2.42
C CYS A 50 -9.03 -6.32 -1.13
N ALA A 51 -8.00 -5.91 -0.39
CA ALA A 51 -7.58 -6.53 0.86
C ALA A 51 -8.69 -6.58 1.91
N LYS A 52 -9.57 -5.58 1.96
CA LYS A 52 -10.72 -5.54 2.89
C LYS A 52 -11.66 -6.74 2.75
N ARG A 53 -11.71 -7.38 1.58
CA ARG A 53 -12.57 -8.54 1.30
C ARG A 53 -11.85 -9.88 1.44
N SER A 54 -10.53 -9.88 1.61
CA SER A 54 -9.73 -11.09 1.79
C SER A 54 -9.81 -11.59 3.23
N SER A 55 -9.82 -12.92 3.40
CA SER A 55 -9.73 -13.57 4.70
C SER A 55 -8.29 -13.97 5.07
N ASP A 56 -7.33 -13.74 4.18
CA ASP A 56 -5.93 -14.11 4.40
C ASP A 56 -5.23 -13.06 5.29
N PRO A 57 -4.69 -13.45 6.47
CA PRO A 57 -4.00 -12.52 7.35
C PRO A 57 -2.77 -11.86 6.71
N ARG A 58 -2.07 -12.54 5.78
CA ARG A 58 -0.91 -11.99 5.07
C ARG A 58 -1.29 -10.75 4.25
N VAL A 59 -2.47 -10.76 3.65
CA VAL A 59 -3.00 -9.64 2.86
C VAL A 59 -3.23 -8.41 3.75
N HIS A 60 -3.71 -8.61 4.98
CA HIS A 60 -3.91 -7.51 5.95
C HIS A 60 -2.59 -6.95 6.48
N GLU A 61 -1.59 -7.80 6.74
CA GLU A 61 -0.24 -7.37 7.14
C GLU A 61 0.44 -6.56 6.03
N LEU A 62 0.35 -7.04 4.78
CA LEU A 62 0.90 -6.35 3.61
C LEU A 62 0.20 -5.02 3.35
N LYS A 63 -1.12 -4.95 3.56
CA LYS A 63 -1.86 -3.69 3.52
C LYS A 63 -1.30 -2.69 4.53
N ALA A 64 -1.10 -3.10 5.78
CA ALA A 64 -0.55 -2.22 6.80
C ALA A 64 0.85 -1.70 6.42
N GLN A 65 1.72 -2.57 5.90
CA GLN A 65 3.03 -2.16 5.40
C GLN A 65 2.94 -1.15 4.25
N LEU A 66 2.07 -1.39 3.27
CA LEU A 66 1.85 -0.49 2.14
C LEU A 66 1.30 0.87 2.58
N ASP A 67 0.38 0.89 3.54
CA ASP A 67 -0.17 2.13 4.12
C ASP A 67 0.95 2.98 4.75
N GLU A 68 1.93 2.37 5.43
CA GLU A 68 3.10 3.10 5.96
C GLU A 68 3.95 3.74 4.86
N THR A 69 4.07 3.12 3.68
CA THR A 69 4.92 3.64 2.59
C THR A 69 4.41 4.95 2.00
N ILE A 70 3.10 5.21 2.08
CA ILE A 70 2.46 6.40 1.53
C ILE A 70 2.18 7.47 2.58
N LYS A 71 2.40 7.17 3.87
CA LYS A 71 2.23 8.17 4.92
C LYS A 71 3.10 9.39 4.63
N PRO A 72 2.52 10.59 4.64
CA PRO A 72 3.30 11.79 4.44
C PRO A 72 4.33 11.91 5.57
N SER A 73 5.62 11.95 5.23
CA SER A 73 6.65 12.39 6.16
C SER A 73 6.40 13.86 6.47
N LEU A 74 5.68 14.12 7.56
CA LEU A 74 5.43 15.46 8.06
C LEU A 74 6.78 16.08 8.42
N ARG A 75 7.35 16.90 7.52
CA ARG A 75 8.41 17.84 7.88
C ARG A 75 7.75 19.08 8.46
N ILE A 76 7.92 19.31 9.76
CA ILE A 76 7.61 20.60 10.37
C ILE A 76 8.51 21.63 9.70
N VAL A 77 7.94 22.44 8.81
CA VAL A 77 8.59 23.64 8.29
C VAL A 77 8.27 24.78 9.25
N SER A 78 9.25 25.19 10.05
CA SER A 78 9.16 26.43 10.83
C SER A 78 9.08 27.60 9.86
N ILE A 79 7.92 28.23 9.74
CA ILE A 79 7.78 29.54 9.09
C ILE A 79 7.99 30.58 10.20
N ASN A 80 9.07 31.37 10.11
CA ASN A 80 9.39 32.46 11.04
C ASN A 80 9.54 32.06 12.52
N GLY A 81 10.06 30.87 12.83
CA GLY A 81 10.39 30.48 14.21
C GLY A 81 9.19 30.14 15.11
N VAL A 82 7.97 30.18 14.57
CA VAL A 82 6.76 29.81 15.33
C VAL A 82 6.33 28.40 14.93
N LYS A 83 6.32 27.48 15.90
CA LYS A 83 5.71 26.15 15.74
C LYS A 83 4.20 26.34 15.57
N VAL A 84 3.66 25.89 14.45
CA VAL A 84 2.21 25.71 14.28
C VAL A 84 1.93 24.22 14.45
N SER A 85 1.17 23.87 15.49
CA SER A 85 0.69 22.53 15.82
C SER A 85 -0.60 22.20 15.07
#